data_AF-A0A3L6PYW3-F1
#
_entry.id   AF-A0A3L6PYW3-F1
#
_cell.length_a   1.000
_cell.length_b   1.000
_cell.length_c   1.000
_cell.angle_alpha   90.00
_cell.angle_beta   90.00
_cell.angle_gamma   90.00
#
_symmetry.space_group_name_H-M   'P 1'
#
loop_
_entity.id
_entity.type
_entity.pdbx_description
1 polymer ?
#
loop_
_entity_poly.entity_id
_entity_poly.type
_entity_poly.pdbx_seq_one_letter_code
_entity_poly.pdbx_strand_id
1 'polypeptide(L)'
;MSAPSSDTPLTAANNIQPFLVLQKAAASSVPSSHAQHRIQTSQPPSPSPCLANRCHDAASVQCEDEGDLDLYEQLRLEAFHQTWSKIQSTIDEVLKGINLKLFDQVLLWVKESFSLVCAIARPHHAEVQQSYPLLTDVICKRIPTAFILTKNAEFVDDITTFQDLAGHLESNGGLLAKLSATELSAKHGVGGCFRSLLRQLLSDVPDVAGVSALVSWYCEAENYDQPIIVIIDDLEQCSGDVLGELVMMLS
;
A
#
# COMPACT_ATOMS: atom_id res chain seq x y z
N MET A 1 5.23 -48.58 34.96
CA MET A 1 6.07 -48.77 33.75
C MET A 1 5.23 -48.34 32.56
N SER A 2 5.55 -47.35 31.72
CA SER A 2 6.55 -46.29 31.70
C SER A 2 5.99 -45.24 30.73
N ALA A 3 6.11 -43.96 31.06
CA ALA A 3 5.80 -42.86 30.13
C ALA A 3 6.89 -42.77 29.05
N PRO A 4 6.58 -42.38 27.80
CA PRO A 4 7.61 -41.94 26.88
C PRO A 4 7.97 -40.48 27.18
N SER A 5 9.27 -40.27 27.28
CA SER A 5 9.99 -39.07 27.66
C SER A 5 9.91 -37.96 26.62
N SER A 6 9.68 -36.75 27.11
CA SER A 6 10.14 -35.50 26.53
C SER A 6 11.65 -35.59 26.22
N ASP A 7 12.06 -35.25 25.01
CA ASP A 7 13.38 -34.68 24.73
C ASP A 7 13.38 -34.06 23.33
N THR A 8 13.09 -32.77 23.30
CA THR A 8 13.30 -31.85 22.19
C THR A 8 14.74 -31.32 22.30
N PRO A 9 15.59 -31.44 21.27
CA PRO A 9 16.72 -30.54 21.14
C PRO A 9 16.23 -29.26 20.46
N LEU A 10 15.97 -28.24 21.28
CA LEU A 10 16.18 -26.85 20.87
C LEU A 10 17.66 -26.68 20.49
N THR A 11 17.93 -25.75 19.57
CA THR A 11 19.27 -25.33 19.07
C THR A 11 19.70 -25.95 17.74
N ALA A 12 19.00 -25.60 16.66
CA ALA A 12 19.67 -25.27 15.41
C ALA A 12 19.56 -23.76 15.23
N ALA A 13 20.52 -23.07 15.85
CA ALA A 13 20.66 -21.63 15.80
C ALA A 13 20.69 -21.15 14.34
N ASN A 14 20.00 -20.04 14.10
CA ASN A 14 20.02 -19.22 12.90
C ASN A 14 21.46 -18.99 12.41
N ASN A 15 21.93 -19.85 11.51
CA ASN A 15 23.15 -19.61 10.75
C ASN A 15 22.78 -19.02 9.40
N ILE A 16 22.26 -17.78 9.41
CA ILE A 16 22.21 -16.97 8.20
C ILE A 16 23.58 -16.30 8.11
N GLN A 17 24.51 -16.95 7.41
CA GLN A 17 25.75 -16.29 7.02
C GLN A 17 25.43 -15.24 5.95
N PRO A 18 25.95 -14.01 6.07
CA PRO A 18 25.85 -13.05 4.97
C PRO A 18 26.67 -13.58 3.80
N PHE A 19 26.02 -13.89 2.69
CA PHE A 19 26.70 -14.19 1.43
C PHE A 19 26.68 -12.93 0.56
N LEU A 20 27.87 -12.52 0.12
CA LEU A 20 28.03 -11.43 -0.83
C LEU A 20 27.84 -11.99 -2.24
N VAL A 21 26.74 -11.63 -2.89
CA VAL A 21 26.55 -11.91 -4.32
C VAL A 21 27.29 -10.84 -5.12
N LEU A 22 28.51 -11.15 -5.52
CA LEU A 22 29.21 -10.38 -6.55
C LEU A 22 28.59 -10.75 -7.91
N GLN A 23 27.72 -9.88 -8.43
CA GLN A 23 27.28 -10.00 -9.80
C GLN A 23 28.46 -9.69 -10.74
N LYS A 24 28.85 -10.70 -11.52
CA LYS A 24 29.81 -10.54 -12.60
C LYS A 24 29.09 -9.83 -13.75
N ALA A 25 29.36 -8.54 -13.92
CA ALA A 25 28.96 -7.82 -15.12
C ALA A 25 29.56 -8.55 -16.34
N ALA A 26 28.71 -8.94 -17.28
CA ALA A 26 29.13 -9.47 -18.56
C ALA A 26 30.00 -8.42 -19.26
N ALA A 27 31.21 -8.81 -19.65
CA ALA A 27 32.12 -7.95 -20.38
C ALA A 27 31.50 -7.59 -21.74
N SER A 28 31.06 -6.34 -21.89
CA SER A 28 30.77 -5.77 -23.20
C SER A 28 32.08 -5.67 -23.97
N SER A 29 32.15 -6.38 -25.09
CA SER A 29 33.29 -6.45 -25.99
C SER A 29 33.44 -5.16 -26.80
N VAL A 30 34.42 -4.32 -26.46
CA VAL A 30 34.98 -3.31 -27.37
C VAL A 30 36.50 -3.28 -27.19
N PRO A 31 37.32 -3.32 -28.26
CA PRO A 31 38.75 -3.57 -28.14
C PRO A 31 39.57 -2.32 -27.80
N SER A 32 40.44 -2.50 -26.79
CA SER A 32 41.86 -2.09 -26.72
C SER A 32 42.26 -0.61 -26.92
N SER A 33 42.77 -0.01 -25.84
CA SER A 33 44.16 0.48 -25.85
C SER A 33 44.78 0.38 -24.44
N HIS A 34 46.06 0.00 -24.41
CA HIS A 34 46.83 -0.39 -23.23
C HIS A 34 47.13 0.78 -22.29
N ALA A 35 46.99 0.56 -20.97
CA ALA A 35 47.91 1.10 -19.96
C ALA A 35 47.80 0.28 -18.66
N GLN A 36 48.80 -0.57 -18.41
CA GLN A 36 49.03 -1.17 -17.10
C GLN A 36 49.38 -0.05 -16.11
N HIS A 37 48.59 0.15 -15.06
CA HIS A 37 49.06 0.88 -13.89
C HIS A 37 48.81 0.09 -12.60
N ARG A 38 49.94 -0.37 -12.06
CA ARG A 38 50.16 -1.04 -10.79
C ARG A 38 49.75 -0.09 -9.66
N ILE A 39 48.81 -0.53 -8.81
CA ILE A 39 48.42 0.18 -7.60
C ILE A 39 49.55 0.05 -6.59
N GLN A 40 50.22 1.15 -6.24
CA GLN A 40 51.07 1.26 -5.06
C GLN A 40 50.35 2.07 -4.00
N THR A 41 50.20 1.45 -2.84
CA THR A 41 49.76 2.03 -1.57
C THR A 41 50.92 2.76 -0.90
N SER A 42 50.78 4.06 -0.63
CA SER A 42 51.60 4.74 0.39
C SER A 42 50.93 6.00 0.94
N GLN A 43 50.98 6.10 2.27
CA GLN A 43 50.42 7.10 3.20
C GLN A 43 50.75 8.57 2.89
N PRO A 44 49.99 9.53 3.48
CA PRO A 44 50.22 10.96 3.31
C PRO A 44 51.29 11.50 4.28
N PRO A 45 52.20 12.39 3.85
CA PRO A 45 53.01 13.16 4.78
C PRO A 45 52.39 14.53 5.08
N SER A 46 52.51 14.91 6.35
CA SER A 46 52.07 16.16 6.98
C SER A 46 52.87 17.39 6.51
N PRO A 47 52.37 18.62 6.71
CA PRO A 47 53.00 19.83 6.19
C PRO A 47 53.91 20.49 7.23
N SER A 48 55.10 20.96 6.82
CA SER A 48 55.69 22.15 7.43
C SER A 48 56.66 22.86 6.45
N PRO A 49 56.84 24.18 6.58
CA PRO A 49 57.10 25.08 5.45
C PRO A 49 58.46 25.78 5.53
N CYS A 50 59.01 26.22 4.39
CA CYS A 50 59.55 27.57 4.20
C CYS A 50 60.38 27.75 2.92
N LEU A 51 59.92 28.73 2.12
CA LEU A 51 60.68 29.86 1.57
C LEU A 51 61.71 29.60 0.45
N ALA A 52 61.42 30.11 -0.76
CA ALA A 52 61.80 31.47 -1.14
C ALA A 52 61.55 31.77 -2.64
N ASN A 53 61.18 33.04 -2.87
CA ASN A 53 61.33 33.87 -4.09
C ASN A 53 60.25 33.85 -5.19
N ARG A 54 59.41 34.91 -5.13
CA ARG A 54 59.20 36.02 -6.11
C ARG A 54 58.99 35.64 -7.58
N CYS A 55 58.05 36.19 -8.35
CA CYS A 55 57.16 37.36 -8.23
C CYS A 55 56.06 37.22 -9.31
N HIS A 56 54.85 37.73 -9.02
CA HIS A 56 53.80 38.27 -9.91
C HIS A 56 53.54 37.56 -11.26
N ASP A 57 52.35 37.01 -11.52
CA ASP A 57 51.11 37.78 -11.60
C ASP A 57 49.91 37.09 -10.95
N ALA A 58 49.18 37.87 -10.15
CA ALA A 58 47.82 37.58 -9.77
C ALA A 58 46.89 38.13 -10.87
N ALA A 59 46.30 37.23 -11.64
CA ALA A 59 45.04 37.50 -12.35
C ALA A 59 44.17 36.25 -12.21
N SER A 60 43.37 36.26 -11.13
CA SER A 60 42.05 35.65 -11.06
C SER A 60 41.89 34.24 -11.65
N VAL A 61 42.20 33.23 -10.84
CA VAL A 61 41.43 31.96 -10.86
C VAL A 61 40.92 31.74 -9.44
N GLN A 62 40.01 32.62 -9.04
CA GLN A 62 39.04 32.33 -7.99
C GLN A 62 37.70 32.24 -8.72
N CYS A 63 36.86 31.29 -8.32
CA CYS A 63 35.48 31.05 -8.79
C CYS A 63 35.26 29.95 -9.85
N GLU A 64 35.80 28.74 -9.65
CA GLU A 64 35.24 27.54 -10.31
C GLU A 64 34.93 26.38 -9.34
N ASP A 65 35.40 26.41 -8.09
CA ASP A 65 35.27 25.28 -7.15
C ASP A 65 33.87 25.18 -6.47
N GLU A 66 33.23 26.31 -6.19
CA GLU A 66 31.96 26.34 -5.45
C GLU A 66 30.77 25.87 -6.32
N GLY A 67 30.76 26.22 -7.62
CA GLY A 67 29.74 25.77 -8.56
C GLY A 67 29.86 24.30 -8.97
N ASP A 68 31.06 23.73 -8.92
CA ASP A 68 31.31 22.31 -9.21
C ASP A 68 30.95 21.44 -7.99
N LEU A 69 31.17 21.95 -6.77
CA LEU A 69 30.69 21.34 -5.52
C LEU A 69 29.15 21.29 -5.45
N ASP A 70 28.47 22.40 -5.74
CA ASP A 70 27.00 22.45 -5.76
C ASP A 70 26.40 21.51 -6.82
N LEU A 71 27.00 21.47 -8.02
CA LEU A 71 26.60 20.56 -9.09
C LEU A 71 26.84 19.09 -8.70
N TYR A 72 27.97 18.80 -8.06
CA TYR A 72 28.30 17.47 -7.57
C TYR A 72 27.34 17.01 -6.46
N GLU A 73 26.98 17.90 -5.52
CA GLU A 73 25.97 17.62 -4.50
C GLU A 73 24.59 17.36 -5.11
N GLN A 74 24.20 18.14 -6.13
CA GLN A 74 22.95 17.93 -6.85
C GLN A 74 22.93 16.57 -7.58
N LEU A 75 24.00 16.20 -8.27
CA LEU A 75 24.13 14.91 -8.93
C LEU A 75 24.11 13.75 -7.92
N ARG A 76 24.71 13.91 -6.74
CA ARG A 76 24.65 12.91 -5.67
C ARG A 76 23.24 12.73 -5.12
N LEU A 77 22.53 13.82 -4.91
CA LEU A 77 21.15 13.80 -4.43
C LEU A 77 20.23 13.17 -5.48
N GLU A 78 20.42 13.51 -6.75
CA GLU A 78 19.67 12.91 -7.87
C GLU A 78 19.95 11.40 -7.97
N ALA A 79 21.22 11.00 -7.94
CA ALA A 79 21.60 9.59 -7.97
C ALA A 79 21.02 8.83 -6.76
N PHE A 80 21.01 9.46 -5.58
CA PHE A 80 20.35 8.91 -4.39
C PHE A 80 18.86 8.73 -4.62
N HIS A 81 18.13 9.76 -5.07
CA HIS A 81 16.69 9.66 -5.31
C HIS A 81 16.35 8.62 -6.39
N GLN A 82 17.10 8.57 -7.49
CA GLN A 82 16.89 7.57 -8.53
C GLN A 82 17.11 6.15 -8.00
N THR A 83 18.19 5.95 -7.24
CA THR A 83 18.52 4.64 -6.65
C THR A 83 17.50 4.24 -5.61
N TRP A 84 17.14 5.14 -4.70
CA TRP A 84 16.16 4.91 -3.65
C TRP A 84 14.78 4.62 -4.21
N SER A 85 14.29 5.43 -5.15
CA SER A 85 13.01 5.21 -5.82
C SER A 85 12.96 3.85 -6.53
N LYS A 86 14.06 3.43 -7.17
CA LYS A 86 14.14 2.11 -7.81
C LYS A 86 14.14 0.97 -6.80
N ILE A 87 14.82 1.12 -5.67
CA ILE A 87 14.79 0.13 -4.58
C ILE A 87 13.36 0.03 -4.04
N GLN A 88 12.75 1.17 -3.72
CA GLN A 88 11.40 1.23 -3.18
C GLN A 88 10.37 0.64 -4.15
N SER A 89 10.39 1.02 -5.44
CA SER A 89 9.47 0.47 -6.43
C SER A 89 9.64 -1.03 -6.61
N THR A 90 10.87 -1.54 -6.55
CA THR A 90 11.14 -2.99 -6.64
C THR A 90 10.57 -3.73 -5.44
N ILE A 91 10.69 -3.16 -4.23
CA ILE A 91 10.10 -3.73 -3.01
C ILE A 91 8.58 -3.75 -3.14
N ASP A 92 7.97 -2.61 -3.52
CA ASP A 92 6.52 -2.49 -3.67
C ASP A 92 5.97 -3.48 -4.71
N GLU A 93 6.64 -3.64 -5.86
CA GLU A 93 6.27 -4.62 -6.89
C GLU A 93 6.34 -6.06 -6.38
N VAL A 94 7.37 -6.40 -5.61
CA VAL A 94 7.52 -7.75 -5.04
C VAL A 94 6.42 -8.01 -4.00
N LEU A 95 6.16 -7.07 -3.10
CA LEU A 95 5.10 -7.20 -2.08
C LEU A 95 3.71 -7.33 -2.72
N LYS A 96 3.40 -6.50 -3.72
CA LYS A 96 2.18 -6.61 -4.54
C LYS A 96 2.09 -7.96 -5.24
N GLY A 97 3.19 -8.41 -5.84
CA GLY A 97 3.25 -9.69 -6.55
C GLY A 97 2.98 -10.90 -5.65
N ILE A 98 3.44 -10.87 -4.40
CA ILE A 98 3.18 -11.93 -3.41
C ILE A 98 1.69 -12.03 -3.08
N ASN A 99 1.02 -10.88 -2.95
CA ASN A 99 -0.39 -10.81 -2.54
C ASN A 99 -1.38 -10.93 -3.71
N LEU A 100 -0.94 -10.77 -4.95
CA LEU A 100 -1.82 -10.72 -6.13
C LEU A 100 -2.77 -11.92 -6.24
N LYS A 101 -2.29 -13.13 -5.95
CA LYS A 101 -3.13 -14.34 -5.98
C LYS A 101 -4.25 -14.29 -4.93
N LEU A 102 -3.99 -13.74 -3.75
CA LEU A 102 -5.01 -13.54 -2.73
C LEU A 102 -6.01 -12.48 -3.20
N PHE A 103 -5.53 -11.39 -3.80
CA PHE A 103 -6.39 -10.33 -4.31
C PHE A 103 -7.34 -10.84 -5.41
N ASP A 104 -6.85 -11.71 -6.31
CA ASP A 104 -7.69 -12.36 -7.32
C ASP A 104 -8.76 -13.26 -6.69
N GLN A 105 -8.42 -13.99 -5.62
CA GLN A 105 -9.40 -14.81 -4.88
C GLN A 105 -10.46 -13.96 -4.20
N VAL A 106 -10.07 -12.84 -3.60
CA VAL A 106 -11.01 -11.89 -2.98
C VAL A 106 -11.91 -11.28 -4.05
N LEU A 107 -11.35 -10.85 -5.18
CA LEU A 107 -12.12 -10.31 -6.31
C LEU A 107 -13.14 -11.32 -6.85
N LEU A 108 -12.73 -12.58 -7.02
CA LEU A 108 -13.62 -13.66 -7.45
C LEU A 108 -14.76 -13.86 -6.44
N TRP A 109 -14.42 -13.94 -5.15
CA TRP A 109 -15.40 -14.09 -4.08
C TRP A 109 -16.41 -12.93 -4.03
N VAL A 110 -15.95 -11.69 -4.24
CA VAL A 110 -16.83 -10.50 -4.32
C VAL A 110 -17.82 -10.65 -5.48
N LYS A 111 -17.33 -11.00 -6.68
CA LYS A 111 -18.17 -11.16 -7.88
C LYS A 111 -19.21 -12.27 -7.72
N GLU A 112 -18.80 -13.42 -7.16
CA GLU A 112 -19.69 -14.54 -6.88
C GLU A 112 -20.74 -14.16 -5.83
N SER A 113 -20.33 -13.51 -4.74
CA SER A 113 -21.23 -13.06 -3.68
C SER A 113 -22.25 -12.05 -4.18
N PHE A 114 -21.82 -11.07 -4.98
CA PHE A 114 -22.69 -10.08 -5.59
C PHE A 114 -23.69 -10.73 -6.56
N SER A 115 -23.23 -11.65 -7.41
CA SER A 115 -24.09 -12.40 -8.33
C SER A 115 -25.19 -13.18 -7.60
N LEU A 116 -24.86 -13.77 -6.44
CA LEU A 116 -25.84 -14.46 -5.59
C LEU A 116 -26.87 -13.49 -5.02
N VAL A 117 -26.44 -12.32 -4.53
CA VAL A 117 -27.35 -11.28 -4.02
C VAL A 117 -28.29 -10.80 -5.12
N CYS A 118 -27.76 -10.46 -6.30
CA CYS A 118 -28.55 -10.01 -7.45
C CYS A 118 -29.49 -11.09 -8.00
N ALA A 119 -29.16 -12.38 -7.87
CA ALA A 119 -30.04 -13.47 -8.31
C ALA A 119 -31.29 -13.61 -7.42
N ILE A 120 -31.17 -13.24 -6.15
CA ILE A 120 -32.23 -13.35 -5.13
C ILE A 120 -33.08 -12.08 -5.13
N ALA A 121 -32.44 -10.92 -5.19
CA ALA A 121 -33.06 -9.62 -5.20
C ALA A 121 -32.61 -8.89 -6.46
N ARG A 122 -33.30 -9.10 -7.58
CA ARG A 122 -33.19 -8.17 -8.71
C ARG A 122 -34.07 -6.97 -8.37
N PRO A 123 -33.52 -5.82 -7.95
CA PRO A 123 -34.33 -4.64 -7.73
C PRO A 123 -34.80 -4.20 -9.11
N HIS A 124 -36.09 -4.28 -9.41
CA HIS A 124 -36.57 -3.67 -10.63
C HIS A 124 -36.42 -2.14 -10.45
N HIS A 125 -35.90 -1.41 -11.44
CA HIS A 125 -35.73 0.05 -11.39
C HIS A 125 -36.98 0.82 -10.90
N ALA A 126 -38.17 0.24 -11.05
CA ALA A 126 -39.45 0.80 -10.62
C ALA A 126 -39.75 0.59 -9.11
N GLU A 127 -39.17 -0.43 -8.48
CA GLU A 127 -39.35 -0.74 -7.05
C GLU A 127 -38.42 0.11 -6.17
N VAL A 128 -37.24 0.47 -6.67
CA VAL A 128 -36.28 1.32 -5.94
C VAL A 128 -36.74 2.78 -5.82
N GLN A 129 -37.65 3.23 -6.70
CA GLN A 129 -38.31 4.54 -6.60
C GLN A 129 -39.50 4.56 -5.63
N GLN A 130 -39.98 3.41 -5.13
CA GLN A 130 -41.05 3.38 -4.14
C GLN A 130 -40.50 3.62 -2.74
N SER A 131 -41.23 4.40 -1.94
CA SER A 131 -40.71 4.94 -0.69
C SER A 131 -40.27 3.90 0.34
N TYR A 132 -40.71 2.64 0.26
CA TYR A 132 -40.18 1.51 1.05
C TYR A 132 -40.60 0.19 0.36
N PRO A 133 -39.68 -0.60 -0.22
CA PRO A 133 -40.03 -1.94 -0.68
C PRO A 133 -40.41 -2.80 0.52
N LEU A 134 -41.58 -3.45 0.44
CA LEU A 134 -42.03 -4.41 1.45
C LEU A 134 -41.12 -5.64 1.37
N LEU A 135 -40.13 -5.72 2.27
CA LEU A 135 -39.23 -6.88 2.40
C LEU A 135 -40.03 -8.14 2.75
N THR A 136 -40.50 -8.89 1.75
CA THR A 136 -41.13 -10.20 1.97
C THR A 136 -40.14 -11.35 1.94
N ASP A 137 -38.96 -11.19 1.33
CA ASP A 137 -37.94 -12.24 1.28
C ASP A 137 -36.83 -12.02 2.30
N VAL A 138 -36.75 -12.97 3.23
CA VAL A 138 -35.85 -13.08 4.38
C VAL A 138 -34.37 -13.25 3.96
N ILE A 139 -34.08 -13.26 2.66
CA ILE A 139 -32.78 -13.65 2.10
C ILE A 139 -31.89 -12.43 1.78
N CYS A 140 -32.41 -11.19 1.82
CA CYS A 140 -31.59 -9.97 1.83
C CYS A 140 -30.88 -9.71 3.17
N LYS A 141 -31.04 -10.57 4.19
CA LYS A 141 -30.67 -10.27 5.59
C LYS A 141 -29.17 -10.34 5.93
N ARG A 142 -28.29 -10.72 5.00
CA ARG A 142 -26.88 -10.92 5.34
C ARG A 142 -25.96 -10.31 4.30
N ILE A 143 -25.31 -9.23 4.70
CA ILE A 143 -24.18 -8.65 3.98
C ILE A 143 -23.09 -9.71 3.87
N PRO A 144 -22.64 -10.09 2.65
CA PRO A 144 -21.48 -10.96 2.50
C PRO A 144 -20.27 -10.31 3.16
N THR A 145 -19.59 -11.05 4.04
CA THR A 145 -18.41 -10.55 4.76
C THR A 145 -17.30 -11.58 4.70
N ALA A 146 -16.11 -11.14 4.33
CA ALA A 146 -14.90 -11.93 4.36
C ALA A 146 -13.96 -11.38 5.44
N PHE A 147 -13.28 -12.29 6.14
CA PHE A 147 -12.24 -11.94 7.10
C PHE A 147 -10.89 -12.30 6.51
N ILE A 148 -10.01 -11.31 6.37
CA ILE A 148 -8.68 -11.48 5.78
C ILE A 148 -7.67 -11.53 6.91
N LEU A 149 -7.07 -12.71 7.10
CA LEU A 149 -5.99 -12.92 8.05
C LEU A 149 -4.65 -12.69 7.36
N THR A 150 -4.04 -11.56 7.65
CA THR A 150 -2.66 -11.27 7.25
C THR A 150 -1.70 -12.00 8.19
N LYS A 151 -0.50 -12.33 7.68
CA LYS A 151 0.59 -12.91 8.48
C LYS A 151 1.67 -11.88 8.79
N ASN A 152 1.32 -10.61 8.69
CA ASN A 152 2.27 -9.52 8.85
C ASN A 152 2.63 -9.37 10.34
N ALA A 153 3.88 -8.97 10.59
CA ALA A 153 4.37 -8.77 11.95
C ALA A 153 4.00 -7.39 12.49
N GLU A 154 3.83 -6.40 11.60
CA GLU A 154 3.52 -5.02 11.94
C GLU A 154 2.22 -4.56 11.26
N PHE A 155 1.41 -3.79 11.97
CA PHE A 155 0.14 -3.27 11.45
C PHE A 155 0.33 -2.34 10.24
N VAL A 156 1.51 -1.72 10.09
CA VAL A 156 1.81 -0.83 8.96
C VAL A 156 1.83 -1.60 7.64
N ASP A 157 2.29 -2.86 7.67
CA ASP A 157 2.27 -3.75 6.50
C ASP A 157 0.85 -4.19 6.14
N ASP A 158 -0.06 -4.25 7.13
CA ASP A 158 -1.48 -4.51 6.88
C ASP A 158 -2.12 -3.34 6.16
N ILE A 159 -1.86 -2.10 6.61
CA ILE A 159 -2.39 -0.89 5.98
C ILE A 159 -2.01 -0.84 4.49
N THR A 160 -0.74 -1.09 4.15
CA THR A 160 -0.27 -1.10 2.75
C THR A 160 -0.87 -2.26 1.97
N THR A 161 -0.98 -3.45 2.57
CA THR A 161 -1.62 -4.62 1.94
C THR A 161 -3.09 -4.35 1.60
N PHE A 162 -3.85 -3.73 2.51
CA PHE A 162 -5.24 -3.36 2.27
C PHE A 162 -5.38 -2.20 1.28
N GLN A 163 -4.41 -1.27 1.19
CA GLN A 163 -4.36 -0.26 0.14
C GLN A 163 -4.13 -0.88 -1.24
N ASP A 164 -3.25 -1.88 -1.34
CA ASP A 164 -3.02 -2.57 -2.60
C ASP A 164 -4.22 -3.43 -3.02
N LEU A 165 -4.88 -4.08 -2.06
CA LEU A 165 -6.15 -4.78 -2.29
C LEU A 165 -7.23 -3.82 -2.79
N ALA A 166 -7.36 -2.65 -2.15
CA ALA A 166 -8.28 -1.60 -2.56
C ALA A 166 -8.07 -1.21 -4.02
N GLY A 167 -6.83 -0.87 -4.41
CA GLY A 167 -6.50 -0.54 -5.79
C GLY A 167 -6.74 -1.69 -6.78
N HIS A 168 -6.51 -2.94 -6.37
CA HIS A 168 -6.83 -4.11 -7.19
C HIS A 168 -8.34 -4.26 -7.42
N LEU A 169 -9.16 -4.01 -6.41
CA LEU A 169 -10.63 -4.09 -6.54
C LEU A 169 -11.20 -2.93 -7.36
N GLU A 170 -10.72 -1.71 -7.15
CA GLU A 170 -11.13 -0.51 -7.92
C GLU A 170 -10.80 -0.66 -9.41
N SER A 171 -9.57 -1.08 -9.74
CA SER A 171 -9.16 -1.30 -11.13
C SER A 171 -9.97 -2.40 -11.84
N ASN A 172 -10.68 -3.24 -11.09
CA ASN A 172 -11.56 -4.29 -11.60
C ASN A 172 -13.06 -3.94 -11.51
N GLY A 173 -13.41 -2.67 -11.26
CA GLY A 173 -14.78 -2.16 -11.31
C GLY A 173 -15.57 -2.29 -10.01
N GLY A 174 -14.90 -2.29 -8.85
CA GLY A 174 -15.57 -2.21 -7.54
C GLY A 174 -15.81 -0.77 -7.09
N LEU A 175 -16.99 -0.49 -6.53
CA LEU A 175 -17.29 0.79 -5.88
C LEU A 175 -16.78 0.73 -4.44
N LEU A 176 -15.63 1.36 -4.16
CA LEU A 176 -14.91 1.13 -2.92
C LEU A 176 -15.12 2.24 -1.87
N ALA A 177 -15.28 1.84 -0.62
CA ALA A 177 -15.09 2.70 0.55
C ALA A 177 -14.17 2.03 1.56
N LYS A 178 -13.31 2.81 2.21
CA LYS A 178 -12.39 2.36 3.26
C LYS A 178 -12.75 3.01 4.59
N LEU A 179 -12.85 2.21 5.63
CA LEU A 179 -13.12 2.67 6.99
C LEU A 179 -12.02 2.17 7.92
N SER A 180 -11.54 3.04 8.78
CA SER A 180 -10.59 2.72 9.85
C SER A 180 -11.24 2.87 11.22
N ALA A 181 -10.50 2.58 12.28
CA ALA A 181 -10.88 2.77 13.67
C ALA A 181 -11.20 4.24 13.98
N THR A 182 -10.67 5.18 13.20
CA THR A 182 -11.00 6.59 13.37
C THR A 182 -12.46 6.88 13.02
N GLU A 183 -12.94 6.35 11.88
CA GLU A 183 -14.34 6.41 11.47
C GLU A 183 -15.25 5.55 12.36
N LEU A 184 -14.79 4.36 12.74
CA LEU A 184 -15.54 3.39 13.56
C LEU A 184 -15.37 3.61 15.07
N SER A 185 -15.04 4.83 15.49
CA SER A 185 -14.86 5.16 16.91
C SER A 185 -16.17 5.53 17.60
N ALA A 186 -16.29 5.18 18.88
CA ALA A 186 -17.44 5.53 19.72
C ALA A 186 -17.68 7.05 19.84
N LYS A 187 -16.65 7.87 19.58
CA LYS A 187 -16.74 9.34 19.63
C LYS A 187 -17.69 9.92 18.58
N HIS A 188 -17.69 9.35 17.38
CA HIS A 188 -18.48 9.86 16.25
C HIS A 188 -19.76 9.03 16.01
N GLY A 189 -19.83 7.83 16.60
CA GLY A 189 -20.96 6.92 16.46
C GLY A 189 -21.18 6.46 15.02
N VAL A 190 -22.27 5.71 14.79
CA VAL A 190 -22.58 5.18 13.45
C VAL A 190 -22.80 6.29 12.41
N GLY A 191 -23.34 7.44 12.82
CA GLY A 191 -23.58 8.57 11.92
C GLY A 191 -22.30 9.18 11.33
N GLY A 192 -21.21 9.22 12.10
CA GLY A 192 -19.91 9.69 11.61
C GLY A 192 -19.29 8.70 10.61
N CYS A 193 -19.34 7.41 10.93
CA CYS A 193 -18.88 6.35 10.06
C CYS A 193 -19.63 6.33 8.73
N PHE A 194 -20.97 6.33 8.78
CA PHE A 194 -21.81 6.30 7.59
C PHE A 194 -21.60 7.55 6.71
N ARG A 195 -21.41 8.72 7.31
CA ARG A 195 -21.07 9.93 6.56
C ARG A 195 -19.71 9.83 5.86
N SER A 196 -18.71 9.24 6.50
CA SER A 196 -17.41 8.99 5.86
C SER A 196 -17.57 8.09 4.64
N LEU A 197 -18.36 7.01 4.77
CA LEU A 197 -18.69 6.11 3.66
C LEU A 197 -19.38 6.85 2.52
N LEU A 198 -20.40 7.67 2.82
CA LEU A 198 -21.08 8.45 1.80
C LEU A 198 -20.14 9.41 1.08
N ARG A 199 -19.26 10.10 1.79
CA ARG A 199 -18.31 11.05 1.18
C ARG A 199 -17.27 10.38 0.28
N GLN A 200 -16.95 9.11 0.53
CA GLN A 200 -16.03 8.35 -0.31
C GLN A 200 -16.70 7.85 -1.59
N LEU A 201 -17.98 7.48 -1.52
CA LEU A 201 -18.74 6.99 -2.67
C LEU A 201 -19.33 8.12 -3.53
N LEU A 202 -19.84 9.17 -2.88
CA LEU A 202 -20.51 10.30 -3.50
C LEU A 202 -19.65 11.55 -3.29
N SER A 203 -19.08 12.09 -4.38
CA SER A 203 -18.11 13.20 -4.33
C SER A 203 -18.66 14.52 -3.75
N ASP A 204 -19.98 14.73 -3.76
CA ASP A 204 -20.65 15.98 -3.33
C ASP A 204 -21.87 15.72 -2.42
N VAL A 205 -21.63 15.25 -1.18
CA VAL A 205 -22.70 14.90 -0.23
C VAL A 205 -22.94 15.98 0.82
N PRO A 206 -24.19 16.48 0.98
CA PRO A 206 -24.54 17.31 2.12
C PRO A 206 -24.54 16.50 3.42
N ASP A 207 -24.16 17.13 4.54
CA ASP A 207 -24.06 16.50 5.88
C ASP A 207 -25.33 15.78 6.39
N VAL A 208 -26.47 15.99 5.72
CA VAL A 208 -27.80 15.44 6.07
C VAL A 208 -28.16 14.22 5.20
N ALA A 209 -27.32 13.81 4.27
CA ALA A 209 -27.61 12.69 3.39
C ALA A 209 -27.70 11.36 4.17
N GLY A 210 -28.81 10.65 3.94
CA GLY A 210 -29.07 9.34 4.52
C GLY A 210 -28.92 8.22 3.49
N VAL A 211 -29.40 7.02 3.84
CA VAL A 211 -29.42 5.84 2.98
C VAL A 211 -30.16 6.10 1.65
N SER A 212 -31.17 6.98 1.63
CA SER A 212 -31.88 7.36 0.40
C SER A 212 -30.97 8.03 -0.65
N ALA A 213 -29.98 8.81 -0.21
CA ALA A 213 -29.01 9.42 -1.13
C ALA A 213 -28.10 8.35 -1.75
N LEU A 214 -27.65 7.38 -0.94
CA LEU A 214 -26.87 6.24 -1.43
C LEU A 214 -27.65 5.41 -2.44
N VAL A 215 -28.93 5.13 -2.15
CA VAL A 215 -29.82 4.40 -3.07
C VAL A 215 -29.99 5.16 -4.39
N SER A 216 -30.23 6.47 -4.32
CA SER A 216 -30.38 7.30 -5.53
C SER A 216 -29.10 7.30 -6.38
N TRP A 217 -27.95 7.46 -5.75
CA TRP A 217 -26.65 7.45 -6.43
C TRP A 217 -26.34 6.08 -7.04
N TYR A 218 -26.65 4.99 -6.34
CA TYR A 218 -26.46 3.63 -6.85
C TYR A 218 -27.36 3.31 -8.06
N CYS A 219 -28.52 3.97 -8.18
CA CYS A 219 -29.40 3.81 -9.33
C CYS A 219 -28.93 4.53 -10.60
N GLU A 220 -27.86 5.32 -10.54
CA GLU A 220 -27.28 5.95 -11.71
C GLU A 220 -26.65 4.90 -12.62
N ALA A 221 -26.74 5.11 -13.94
CA ALA A 221 -26.37 4.10 -14.93
C ALA A 221 -24.89 3.65 -14.85
N GLU A 222 -24.02 4.48 -14.29
CA GLU A 222 -22.59 4.20 -14.13
C GLU A 222 -22.28 3.31 -12.92
N ASN A 223 -23.13 3.36 -11.89
CA ASN A 223 -22.92 2.68 -10.61
C ASN A 223 -23.78 1.42 -10.45
N TYR A 224 -24.90 1.37 -11.17
CA TYR A 224 -25.84 0.27 -11.11
C TYR A 224 -25.20 -1.07 -11.53
N ASP A 225 -25.57 -2.15 -10.86
CA ASP A 225 -25.05 -3.51 -11.07
C ASP A 225 -23.55 -3.69 -10.74
N GLN A 226 -22.98 -2.80 -9.92
CA GLN A 226 -21.63 -2.95 -9.37
C GLN A 226 -21.67 -3.19 -7.85
N PRO A 227 -20.79 -4.05 -7.30
CA PRO A 227 -20.73 -4.25 -5.86
C PRO A 227 -20.16 -3.01 -5.16
N ILE A 228 -20.86 -2.53 -4.13
CA ILE A 228 -20.27 -1.62 -3.13
C ILE A 228 -19.45 -2.46 -2.16
N ILE A 229 -18.16 -2.17 -2.09
CA ILE A 229 -17.19 -2.89 -1.26
C ILE A 229 -16.73 -1.96 -0.15
N VAL A 230 -16.83 -2.43 1.09
CA VAL A 230 -16.33 -1.70 2.26
C VAL A 230 -15.15 -2.47 2.86
N ILE A 231 -13.97 -1.85 2.90
CA ILE A 231 -12.76 -2.42 3.52
C ILE A 231 -12.57 -1.79 4.90
N ILE A 232 -12.29 -2.64 5.90
CA ILE A 232 -11.90 -2.23 7.25
C ILE A 232 -10.52 -2.83 7.54
N ASP A 233 -9.49 -1.99 7.70
CA ASP A 233 -8.09 -2.41 7.77
C ASP A 233 -7.50 -2.50 9.19
N ASP A 234 -8.18 -1.98 10.21
CA ASP A 234 -7.77 -1.99 11.63
C ASP A 234 -8.93 -2.41 12.55
N LEU A 235 -9.58 -3.51 12.18
CA LEU A 235 -10.79 -4.02 12.83
C LEU A 235 -10.61 -4.19 14.35
N GLU A 236 -9.43 -4.57 14.81
CA GLU A 236 -9.10 -4.76 16.22
C GLU A 236 -9.13 -3.47 17.06
N GLN A 237 -9.06 -2.30 16.41
CA GLN A 237 -9.11 -0.99 17.06
C GLN A 237 -10.49 -0.33 16.95
N CYS A 238 -11.42 -0.93 16.20
CA CYS A 238 -12.76 -0.42 15.98
C CYS A 238 -13.67 -0.60 17.20
N SER A 239 -14.66 0.29 17.37
CA SER A 239 -15.72 0.09 18.35
C SER A 239 -16.72 -0.95 17.83
N GLY A 240 -16.82 -2.08 18.53
CA GLY A 240 -17.76 -3.15 18.19
C GLY A 240 -19.22 -2.70 18.15
N ASP A 241 -19.62 -1.79 19.05
CA ASP A 241 -20.98 -1.25 19.09
C ASP A 241 -21.29 -0.42 17.83
N VAL A 242 -20.36 0.45 17.41
CA VAL A 242 -20.52 1.29 16.22
C VAL A 242 -20.54 0.45 14.95
N LEU A 243 -19.64 -0.55 14.86
CA LEU A 243 -19.62 -1.47 13.73
C LEU A 243 -20.91 -2.30 13.67
N GLY A 244 -21.40 -2.78 14.81
CA GLY A 244 -22.68 -3.50 14.89
C GLY A 244 -23.86 -2.65 14.42
N GLU A 245 -23.94 -1.40 14.88
CA GLU A 245 -24.96 -0.44 14.42
C GLU A 245 -24.85 -0.16 12.91
N LEU A 246 -23.64 -0.02 12.37
CA LEU A 246 -23.42 0.17 10.93
C LEU A 246 -23.91 -1.03 10.12
N VAL A 247 -23.55 -2.24 10.54
CA VAL A 247 -24.00 -3.48 9.88
C VAL A 247 -25.52 -3.60 9.91
N MET A 248 -26.15 -3.27 11.04
CA MET A 248 -27.61 -3.25 11.17
C MET A 248 -28.28 -2.17 10.30
N MET A 249 -27.62 -1.03 10.08
CA MET A 249 -28.12 0.03 9.21
C MET A 249 -28.07 -0.35 7.72
N LEU A 250 -27.08 -1.16 7.32
CA LEU A 250 -26.84 -1.56 5.93
C LEU A 250 -27.53 -2.87 5.52
N SER A 251 -28.05 -3.65 6.49
CA SER A 251 -28.73 -4.95 6.26
C SER A 251 -30.23 -4.80 6.07
#